data_AF-A0A9P0JCV5-F1
#
_entry.id   AF-A0A9P0JCV5-F1
#
_cell.length_a   1.000
_cell.length_b   1.000
_cell.length_c   1.000
_cell.angle_alpha   90.00
_cell.angle_beta   90.00
_cell.angle_gamma   90.00
#
_symmetry.space_group_name_H-M   'P 1'
#
loop_
_entity.id
_entity.type
_entity.pdbx_description
1 polymer ?
#
loop_
_entity_poly.entity_id
_entity_poly.type
_entity_poly.pdbx_seq_one_letter_code
_entity_poly.pdbx_strand_id
1 'polypeptide(L)'
;MDTSDLPKYHPCYIAERKKIPGLFSDETKGEIMTEFGALRVKSYSFILVRKEKIKAKGIRQHVVKNHMTFNDHKKCLFGVEEMDFNRENVSIRSFKHKLMTIKTNKLTLNNFDDKRVVLEDKIHTLAHGHYSLEDDDEKIFYWLDHEIDTGGHEWDESEKDLMRLLLQESIK
;
A
#
# COMPACT_ATOMS: atom_id res chain seq x y z
N MET A 1 -16.99 -9.85 20.18
CA MET A 1 -15.54 -10.09 20.09
C MET A 1 -15.23 -11.42 20.75
N ASP A 2 -14.44 -12.27 20.11
CA ASP A 2 -13.87 -13.52 20.63
C ASP A 2 -12.55 -13.19 21.33
N THR A 3 -12.59 -13.23 22.66
CA THR A 3 -11.48 -13.00 23.57
C THR A 3 -11.14 -14.27 24.35
N SER A 4 -11.49 -15.44 23.79
CA SER A 4 -11.30 -16.74 24.44
C SER A 4 -9.83 -17.16 24.57
N ASP A 5 -8.91 -16.45 23.93
CA ASP A 5 -7.46 -16.64 24.03
C ASP A 5 -6.82 -15.85 25.19
N LEU A 6 -7.57 -14.94 25.83
CA LEU A 6 -7.10 -14.24 27.03
C LEU A 6 -6.94 -15.19 28.23
N PRO A 7 -6.12 -14.84 29.22
CA PRO A 7 -6.06 -15.60 30.46
C PRO A 7 -7.41 -15.61 31.18
N LYS A 8 -7.77 -16.74 31.80
CA LYS A 8 -9.07 -16.92 32.49
C LYS A 8 -9.34 -15.93 33.62
N TYR A 9 -8.28 -15.36 34.21
CA TYR A 9 -8.39 -14.34 35.26
C TYR A 9 -8.67 -12.93 34.71
N HIS A 10 -8.59 -12.74 33.39
CA HIS A 10 -8.81 -11.44 32.76
C HIS A 10 -10.31 -11.09 32.73
N PRO A 11 -10.72 -9.86 33.10
CA PRO A 11 -12.13 -9.47 33.15
C PRO A 11 -12.84 -9.59 31.79
N CYS A 12 -12.10 -9.48 30.69
CA CYS A 12 -12.63 -9.61 29.34
C CYS A 12 -12.58 -11.04 28.77
N TYR A 13 -12.21 -12.06 29.54
CA TYR A 13 -12.19 -13.45 29.07
C TYR A 13 -13.61 -13.97 28.84
N ILE A 14 -13.94 -14.37 27.60
CA ILE A 14 -15.25 -14.94 27.24
C ILE A 14 -15.03 -16.19 26.40
N ALA A 15 -15.25 -17.37 27.00
CA ALA A 15 -15.08 -18.66 26.31
C ALA A 15 -16.20 -18.96 25.30
N GLU A 16 -17.42 -18.48 25.56
CA GLU A 16 -18.62 -18.79 24.76
C GLU A 16 -18.54 -18.27 23.33
N ARG A 17 -17.80 -17.18 23.10
CA ARG A 17 -17.71 -16.50 21.80
C ARG A 17 -16.65 -17.11 20.87
N LYS A 18 -16.01 -18.19 21.30
CA LYS A 18 -14.91 -18.84 20.61
C LYS A 18 -15.32 -19.32 19.22
N LYS A 19 -14.67 -18.78 18.19
CA LYS A 19 -14.85 -19.20 16.77
C LYS A 19 -16.30 -19.10 16.26
N ILE A 20 -17.13 -18.22 16.83
CA ILE A 20 -18.47 -17.96 16.30
C ILE A 20 -18.34 -17.09 15.04
N PRO A 21 -18.87 -17.52 13.87
CA PRO A 21 -18.89 -16.71 12.66
C PRO A 21 -19.62 -15.38 12.87
N GLY A 22 -19.11 -14.31 12.27
CA GLY A 22 -19.69 -12.96 12.38
C GLY A 22 -19.27 -12.17 13.62
N LEU A 23 -18.53 -12.77 14.56
CA LEU A 23 -17.88 -12.03 15.65
C LEU A 23 -16.43 -11.67 15.29
N PHE A 24 -16.00 -10.47 15.69
CA PHE A 24 -14.59 -10.08 15.62
C PHE A 24 -13.73 -10.98 16.50
N SER A 25 -12.64 -11.53 15.98
CA SER A 25 -11.65 -12.27 16.75
C SER A 25 -10.49 -11.40 17.17
N ASP A 26 -9.92 -11.67 18.35
CA ASP A 26 -8.63 -11.11 18.72
C ASP A 26 -7.49 -11.78 17.90
N GLU A 27 -6.94 -11.05 16.92
CA GLU A 27 -5.84 -11.54 16.08
C GLU A 27 -4.50 -11.69 16.83
N THR A 28 -4.36 -10.98 17.95
CA THR A 28 -3.14 -10.94 18.76
C THR A 28 -3.13 -12.00 19.86
N LYS A 29 -4.26 -12.69 20.09
CA LYS A 29 -4.41 -13.76 21.09
C LYS A 29 -3.98 -13.30 22.49
N GLY A 30 -4.31 -12.06 22.85
CA GLY A 30 -3.92 -11.44 24.11
C GLY A 30 -2.48 -10.93 24.20
N GLU A 31 -1.67 -11.05 23.13
CA GLU A 31 -0.34 -10.45 23.11
C GLU A 31 -0.43 -8.94 22.88
N ILE A 32 0.25 -8.16 23.74
CA ILE A 32 0.28 -6.70 23.61
C ILE A 32 1.19 -6.32 22.44
N MET A 33 0.68 -5.46 21.56
CA MET A 33 1.46 -4.80 20.52
C MET A 33 2.20 -3.61 21.14
N THR A 34 3.53 -3.63 21.06
CA THR A 34 4.41 -2.62 21.68
C THR A 34 4.79 -1.53 20.71
N GLU A 35 5.13 -1.92 19.48
CA GLU A 35 5.51 -1.00 18.41
C GLU A 35 4.78 -1.35 17.12
N PHE A 36 4.41 -0.33 16.36
CA PHE A 36 3.74 -0.43 15.08
C PHE A 36 4.34 0.60 14.12
N GLY A 37 4.61 0.16 12.89
CA GLY A 37 5.09 1.01 11.80
C GLY A 37 4.44 0.62 10.49
N ALA A 38 3.80 1.57 9.83
CA ALA A 38 3.17 1.38 8.51
C ALA A 38 3.88 2.27 7.49
N LEU A 39 4.14 1.70 6.31
CA LEU A 39 4.72 2.45 5.19
C LEU A 39 3.65 2.86 4.18
N ARG A 40 2.79 1.92 3.81
CA ARG A 40 1.68 2.13 2.86
C ARG A 40 0.56 1.12 3.09
N VAL A 41 -0.52 1.24 2.34
CA VAL A 41 -1.61 0.26 2.35
C VAL A 41 -1.08 -1.17 2.17
N LYS A 42 -1.43 -2.06 3.11
CA LYS A 42 -1.03 -3.48 3.14
C LYS A 42 0.50 -3.69 3.19
N SER A 43 1.25 -2.70 3.67
CA SER A 43 2.69 -2.77 3.95
C SER A 43 2.99 -2.17 5.33
N TYR A 44 3.07 -3.02 6.34
CA TYR A 44 3.26 -2.62 7.74
C TYR A 44 3.97 -3.70 8.54
N SER A 45 4.51 -3.30 9.68
CA SER A 45 5.23 -4.17 10.61
C SER A 45 4.89 -3.79 12.05
N PHE A 46 4.91 -4.77 12.93
CA PHE A 46 4.64 -4.56 14.35
C PHE A 46 5.31 -5.60 15.22
N ILE A 47 5.58 -5.22 16.47
CA ILE A 47 6.19 -6.07 17.48
C ILE A 47 5.12 -6.47 18.49
N LEU A 48 4.82 -7.77 18.51
CA LEU A 48 4.19 -8.41 19.66
C LEU A 48 5.30 -8.78 20.65
N VAL A 49 5.04 -8.74 21.96
CA VAL A 49 5.98 -8.91 23.10
C VAL A 49 7.35 -9.58 22.81
N ARG A 50 7.42 -10.68 22.04
CA ARG A 50 8.68 -11.33 21.62
C ARG A 50 8.79 -11.72 20.14
N LYS A 51 7.88 -11.26 19.28
CA LYS A 51 7.81 -11.64 17.86
C LYS A 51 7.47 -10.44 16.99
N GLU A 52 8.34 -10.15 16.04
CA GLU A 52 8.02 -9.25 14.95
C GLU A 52 7.09 -9.94 13.93
N LYS A 53 6.12 -9.18 13.44
CA LYS A 53 5.25 -9.58 12.33
C LYS A 53 5.32 -8.51 11.26
N ILE A 54 5.67 -8.93 10.05
CA ILE A 54 5.77 -8.06 8.88
C ILE A 54 4.72 -8.50 7.86
N LYS A 55 4.00 -7.52 7.31
CA LYS A 55 3.02 -7.68 6.24
C LYS A 55 3.47 -6.80 5.08
N ALA A 56 3.82 -7.43 3.97
CA ALA A 56 4.27 -6.72 2.77
C ALA A 56 3.57 -7.31 1.53
N LYS A 57 2.54 -6.63 1.01
CA LYS A 57 1.81 -7.11 -0.16
C LYS A 57 2.72 -7.17 -1.39
N GLY A 58 2.76 -8.34 -2.02
CA GLY A 58 3.48 -8.56 -3.28
C GLY A 58 4.91 -9.08 -3.11
N ILE A 59 5.41 -9.15 -1.87
CA ILE A 59 6.69 -9.78 -1.51
C ILE A 59 6.44 -11.21 -1.05
N ARG A 60 7.34 -12.14 -1.41
CA ARG A 60 7.22 -13.55 -1.02
C ARG A 60 7.56 -13.74 0.46
N GLN A 61 6.90 -14.71 1.10
CA GLN A 61 7.06 -14.97 2.53
C GLN A 61 8.51 -15.27 2.94
N HIS A 62 9.29 -15.98 2.12
CA HIS A 62 10.69 -16.26 2.43
C HIS A 62 11.55 -14.99 2.46
N VAL A 63 11.27 -14.04 1.56
CA VAL A 63 11.97 -12.74 1.56
C VAL A 63 11.60 -11.95 2.81
N VAL A 64 10.31 -11.91 3.16
CA VAL A 64 9.85 -11.24 4.40
C VAL A 64 10.52 -11.84 5.63
N LYS A 65 10.63 -13.17 5.72
CA LYS A 65 11.18 -13.85 6.90
C LYS A 65 12.70 -13.70 7.05
N ASN A 66 13.44 -13.63 5.95
CA ASN A 66 14.90 -13.70 5.97
C ASN A 66 15.59 -12.35 5.74
N HIS A 67 14.92 -11.39 5.08
CA HIS A 67 15.55 -10.16 4.57
C HIS A 67 14.84 -8.87 4.96
N MET A 68 13.76 -8.94 5.73
CA MET A 68 13.03 -7.75 6.20
C MET A 68 12.96 -7.80 7.73
N THR A 69 13.27 -6.70 8.38
CA THR A 69 13.12 -6.54 9.84
C THR A 69 12.22 -5.35 10.17
N PHE A 70 11.71 -5.30 11.41
CA PHE A 70 10.99 -4.12 11.89
C PHE A 70 11.87 -2.86 11.86
N ASN A 71 13.15 -2.99 12.21
CA ASN A 71 14.09 -1.87 12.20
C ASN A 71 14.27 -1.27 10.79
N ASP A 72 14.25 -2.10 9.75
CA ASP A 72 14.32 -1.61 8.36
C ASP A 72 13.09 -0.79 7.98
N HIS A 73 11.90 -1.14 8.50
CA HIS A 73 10.70 -0.30 8.29
C HIS A 73 10.84 1.05 9.00
N LYS A 74 11.37 1.07 10.23
CA LYS A 74 11.62 2.30 10.97
C LYS A 74 12.64 3.20 10.26
N LYS A 75 13.70 2.59 9.71
CA LYS A 75 14.67 3.29 8.86
C LYS A 75 14.05 3.82 7.58
N CYS A 76 13.20 3.04 6.91
CA CYS A 76 12.50 3.50 5.70
C CYS A 76 11.54 4.67 5.99
N LEU A 77 10.95 4.73 7.19
CA LEU A 77 10.03 5.79 7.57
C LEU A 77 10.76 7.08 7.98
N PHE A 78 11.78 6.99 8.84
CA PHE A 78 12.44 8.16 9.44
C PHE A 78 13.80 8.49 8.83
N GLY A 79 14.47 7.53 8.21
CA GLY A 79 15.83 7.65 7.72
C GLY A 79 16.00 8.72 6.65
N VAL A 80 17.25 9.15 6.51
CA VAL A 80 17.76 10.04 5.48
C VAL A 80 18.78 9.21 4.71
N GLU A 81 18.36 8.53 3.65
CA GLU A 81 19.18 7.99 2.53
C GLU A 81 18.56 6.75 1.88
N GLU A 82 18.81 6.66 0.57
CA GLU A 82 18.47 5.57 -0.35
C GLU A 82 19.11 4.24 0.09
N MET A 83 18.49 3.56 1.04
CA MET A 83 18.83 2.16 1.28
C MET A 83 18.32 1.32 0.11
N ASP A 84 19.21 0.52 -0.48
CA ASP A 84 18.80 -0.46 -1.50
C ASP A 84 17.97 -1.57 -0.85
N PHE A 85 16.65 -1.40 -0.94
CA PHE A 85 15.66 -2.37 -0.48
C PHE A 85 15.23 -3.34 -1.59
N ASN A 86 15.94 -3.40 -2.71
CA ASN A 86 15.67 -4.39 -3.73
C ASN A 86 16.08 -5.79 -3.26
N ARG A 87 15.17 -6.76 -3.37
CA ARG A 87 15.42 -8.16 -3.04
C ARG A 87 14.92 -9.07 -4.15
N GLU A 88 15.70 -10.12 -4.42
CA GLU A 88 15.31 -11.18 -5.34
C GLU A 88 14.14 -11.97 -4.74
N ASN A 89 12.99 -11.92 -5.42
CA ASN A 89 11.87 -12.80 -5.15
C ASN A 89 11.92 -13.99 -6.10
N VAL A 90 12.14 -15.18 -5.56
CA VAL A 90 12.12 -16.43 -6.33
C VAL A 90 10.75 -17.09 -6.21
N SER A 91 10.18 -17.54 -7.32
CA SER A 91 8.97 -18.35 -7.29
C SER A 91 8.81 -19.29 -8.47
N ILE A 92 8.09 -20.38 -8.26
CA ILE A 92 7.72 -21.33 -9.31
C ILE A 92 6.35 -20.94 -9.87
N ARG A 93 6.22 -20.90 -11.20
CA ARG A 93 4.98 -20.61 -11.91
C ARG A 93 4.83 -21.53 -13.12
N SER A 94 3.59 -21.92 -13.44
CA SER A 94 3.28 -22.65 -14.66
C SER A 94 2.86 -21.69 -15.78
N PHE A 95 3.39 -21.91 -16.98
CA PHE A 95 2.92 -21.27 -18.21
C PHE A 95 2.71 -22.35 -19.26
N LYS A 96 1.50 -22.44 -19.83
CA LYS A 96 1.15 -23.48 -20.82
C LYS A 96 1.57 -24.89 -20.36
N HIS A 97 1.23 -25.23 -19.11
CA HIS A 97 1.58 -26.50 -18.44
C HIS A 97 3.09 -26.77 -18.26
N LYS A 98 3.97 -25.79 -18.51
CA LYS A 98 5.41 -25.90 -18.22
C LYS A 98 5.74 -25.15 -16.93
N LEU A 99 6.35 -25.84 -15.98
CA LEU A 99 6.84 -25.21 -14.75
C LEU A 99 8.13 -24.45 -15.02
N MET A 100 8.21 -23.23 -14.52
CA MET A 100 9.35 -22.35 -14.65
C MET A 100 9.64 -21.67 -13.31
N THR A 101 10.92 -21.47 -13.03
CA THR A 101 11.37 -20.63 -11.92
C THR A 101 11.52 -19.20 -12.41
N ILE A 102 10.77 -18.28 -11.81
CA ILE A 102 10.86 -16.84 -12.06
C ILE A 102 11.61 -16.20 -10.91
N LYS A 103 12.64 -15.44 -11.27
CA LYS A 103 13.36 -14.55 -10.37
C LYS A 103 12.96 -13.12 -10.73
N THR A 104 12.49 -12.35 -9.75
CA THR A 104 12.10 -10.96 -9.96
C THR A 104 12.74 -10.12 -8.87
N ASN A 105 13.53 -9.13 -9.25
CA ASN A 105 14.01 -8.14 -8.29
C ASN A 105 12.88 -7.17 -7.95
N LYS A 106 12.56 -6.98 -6.67
CA LYS A 106 11.50 -6.07 -6.23
C LYS A 106 11.96 -5.18 -5.11
N LEU A 107 11.51 -3.94 -5.13
CA LEU A 107 11.60 -3.02 -4.01
C LEU A 107 10.73 -3.53 -2.84
N THR A 108 11.36 -3.87 -1.72
CA THR A 108 10.67 -4.49 -0.57
C THR A 108 10.10 -3.48 0.41
N LEU A 109 10.79 -2.37 0.63
CA LEU A 109 10.38 -1.27 1.50
C LEU A 109 10.24 -0.01 0.66
N ASN A 110 9.08 0.61 0.77
CA ASN A 110 8.73 1.84 0.08
C ASN A 110 7.71 2.59 0.95
N ASN A 111 8.03 3.83 1.32
CA ASN A 111 7.18 4.74 2.08
C ASN A 111 6.29 5.64 1.20
N PHE A 112 6.45 5.62 -0.13
CA PHE A 112 5.56 6.33 -1.04
C PHE A 112 4.19 5.63 -1.13
N ASP A 113 3.12 6.41 -1.00
CA ASP A 113 1.73 5.96 -1.17
C ASP A 113 1.08 6.78 -2.30
N ASP A 114 0.63 6.10 -3.36
CA ASP A 114 0.08 6.75 -4.57
C ASP A 114 -1.22 7.55 -4.32
N LYS A 115 -1.82 7.44 -3.13
CA LYS A 115 -3.11 8.08 -2.81
C LYS A 115 -2.98 9.22 -1.80
N ARG A 116 -1.80 9.43 -1.22
CA ARG A 116 -1.60 10.36 -0.12
C ARG A 116 -0.28 11.09 -0.26
N VAL A 117 -0.33 12.38 0.01
CA VAL A 117 0.86 13.22 0.18
C VAL A 117 1.29 13.12 1.64
N VAL A 118 2.53 12.68 1.85
CA VAL A 118 3.16 12.65 3.18
C VAL A 118 3.76 14.03 3.45
N LEU A 119 3.41 14.64 4.58
CA LEU A 119 3.93 15.95 4.98
C LEU A 119 5.39 15.85 5.45
N GLU A 120 6.05 16.99 5.66
CA GLU A 120 7.47 17.06 6.05
C GLU A 120 7.80 16.31 7.35
N ASP A 121 6.83 16.20 8.26
CA ASP A 121 6.97 15.45 9.51
C ASP A 121 6.97 13.91 9.35
N LYS A 122 6.77 13.41 8.12
CA LYS A 122 6.73 11.99 7.74
C LYS A 122 5.64 11.15 8.42
N ILE A 123 4.70 11.78 9.13
CA ILE A 123 3.66 11.10 9.91
C ILE A 123 2.29 11.53 9.41
N HIS A 124 2.07 12.84 9.29
CA HIS A 124 0.80 13.35 8.81
C HIS A 124 0.72 13.18 7.29
N THR A 125 -0.46 12.76 6.83
CA THR A 125 -0.72 12.53 5.42
C THR A 125 -2.03 13.18 5.03
N LEU A 126 -2.02 13.82 3.86
CA LEU A 126 -3.20 14.41 3.23
C LEU A 126 -3.56 13.60 1.98
N ALA A 127 -4.84 13.55 1.65
CA ALA A 127 -5.26 12.99 0.35
C ALA A 127 -4.88 13.97 -0.77
N HIS A 128 -4.62 13.47 -1.98
CA HIS A 128 -4.50 14.36 -3.14
C HIS A 128 -5.76 15.23 -3.30
N GLY A 129 -5.59 16.51 -3.63
CA GLY A 129 -6.68 17.48 -3.74
C GLY A 129 -7.23 18.00 -2.40
N HIS A 130 -6.54 17.76 -1.29
CA HIS A 130 -6.90 18.36 0.00
C HIS A 130 -6.60 19.86 -0.02
N TYR A 131 -7.52 20.71 0.45
CA TYR A 131 -7.42 22.18 0.42
C TYR A 131 -6.16 22.81 1.07
N SER A 132 -5.46 22.05 1.92
CA SER A 132 -4.21 22.48 2.57
C SER A 132 -2.95 22.09 1.79
N LEU A 133 -3.10 21.19 0.82
CA LEU A 133 -2.11 21.08 -0.23
C LEU A 133 -2.36 22.30 -1.10
N GLU A 134 -1.34 23.11 -1.35
CA GLU A 134 -1.43 24.13 -2.39
C GLU A 134 -1.99 23.44 -3.63
N ASP A 135 -2.97 24.07 -4.29
CA ASP A 135 -3.41 23.60 -5.60
C ASP A 135 -2.11 23.43 -6.39
N ASP A 136 -1.82 22.20 -6.83
CA ASP A 136 -0.77 21.98 -7.81
C ASP A 136 -1.22 22.81 -9.01
N ASP A 137 -0.77 24.08 -9.05
CA ASP A 137 -1.11 25.09 -10.05
C ASP A 137 -1.16 24.33 -11.35
N GLU A 138 -2.37 24.23 -11.89
CA GLU A 138 -2.74 23.31 -12.93
C GLU A 138 -1.52 23.04 -13.81
N LYS A 139 -0.83 21.92 -13.55
CA LYS A 139 -0.15 21.26 -14.65
C LYS A 139 -1.32 20.74 -15.46
N ILE A 140 -1.87 21.65 -16.27
CA ILE A 140 -2.35 21.39 -17.60
C ILE A 140 -1.27 20.49 -18.17
N PHE A 141 -1.49 19.19 -18.00
CA PHE A 141 -0.85 18.19 -18.79
C PHE A 141 -1.35 18.59 -20.17
N TYR A 142 -0.55 19.37 -20.89
CA TYR A 142 -0.54 19.32 -22.33
C TYR A 142 -0.34 17.84 -22.61
N TRP A 143 -1.44 17.10 -22.74
CA TRP A 143 -1.47 15.94 -23.58
C TRP A 143 -0.86 16.47 -24.85
N LEU A 144 0.39 16.08 -25.11
CA LEU A 144 1.00 16.34 -26.39
C LEU A 144 0.14 15.48 -27.33
N ASP A 145 -0.95 16.06 -27.81
CA ASP A 145 -1.97 15.44 -28.64
C ASP A 145 -1.27 14.96 -29.90
N HIS A 146 -0.71 13.77 -29.86
CA HIS A 146 -0.62 12.92 -31.03
C HIS A 146 -1.86 12.03 -31.04
N GLU A 147 -3.02 12.67 -31.17
CA GLU A 147 -4.28 12.03 -31.50
C GLU A 147 -4.30 11.80 -33.02
N ILE A 148 -3.59 10.76 -33.46
CA ILE A 148 -3.95 10.11 -34.72
C ILE A 148 -5.01 9.11 -34.34
N ASP A 149 -6.25 9.38 -34.74
CA ASP A 149 -7.35 8.45 -34.48
C ASP A 149 -7.08 7.10 -35.17
N THR A 150 -7.75 6.02 -34.77
CA THR A 150 -7.54 4.70 -35.41
C THR A 150 -7.85 4.68 -36.92
N GLY A 151 -8.51 5.72 -37.43
CA GLY A 151 -8.74 6.01 -38.85
C GLY A 151 -7.81 7.03 -39.51
N GLY A 152 -6.77 7.51 -38.82
CA GLY A 152 -5.78 8.46 -39.36
C GLY A 152 -6.26 9.91 -39.42
N HIS A 153 -7.33 10.26 -38.72
CA HIS A 153 -7.84 11.63 -38.67
C HIS A 153 -7.08 12.44 -37.61
N GLU A 154 -6.52 13.56 -38.03
CA GLU A 154 -5.98 14.59 -37.14
C GLU A 154 -7.09 15.60 -36.84
N TRP A 155 -7.44 15.68 -35.57
CA TRP A 155 -8.46 16.61 -35.06
C TRP A 155 -7.94 18.04 -35.08
N ASP A 156 -8.74 18.96 -35.61
CA ASP A 156 -8.37 20.38 -35.61
C ASP A 156 -8.66 21.05 -34.25
N GLU A 157 -8.03 22.20 -34.00
CA GLU A 157 -8.17 22.92 -32.73
C GLU A 157 -9.63 23.36 -32.44
N SER A 158 -10.45 23.56 -33.48
CA SER A 158 -11.84 23.98 -33.30
C SER A 158 -12.74 22.83 -32.82
N GLU A 159 -12.48 21.61 -33.30
CA GLU A 159 -13.18 20.40 -32.87
C GLU A 159 -12.78 20.01 -31.44
N LYS A 160 -11.50 20.19 -31.08
CA LYS A 160 -11.00 19.98 -29.72
C LYS A 160 -11.64 20.96 -28.73
N ASP A 161 -11.77 22.23 -29.11
CA ASP A 161 -12.39 23.25 -28.25
C ASP A 161 -13.89 22.97 -28.03
N LEU A 162 -14.58 22.49 -29.07
CA LEU A 162 -15.96 22.02 -28.97
C LEU A 162 -16.10 20.85 -27.98
N MET A 163 -15.18 19.86 -28.04
CA MET A 163 -15.14 18.73 -27.12
C MET A 163 -14.93 19.16 -25.66
N ARG A 164 -14.03 20.13 -25.43
CA ARG A 164 -13.77 20.71 -24.11
C ARG A 164 -15.02 21.39 -23.54
N LEU A 165 -15.74 22.15 -24.37
CA LEU A 165 -16.99 22.82 -23.98
C LEU A 165 -18.10 21.81 -23.64
N LEU A 166 -18.26 20.75 -24.43
CA LEU A 166 -19.26 19.69 -24.17
C LEU A 166 -18.99 18.93 -22.87
N LEU A 167 -17.73 18.67 -22.55
CA LEU A 167 -17.32 18.04 -21.29
C LEU A 167 -17.60 18.93 -20.08
N GLN A 168 -17.41 20.25 -20.20
CA GLN A 168 -17.72 21.21 -19.14
C GLN A 168 -19.22 21.35 -18.87
N GLU A 169 -20.07 21.27 -19.90
CA GLU A 169 -21.53 21.27 -19.71
C GLU A 169 -22.06 19.99 -19.07
N SER A 170 -21.39 18.85 -19.29
CA SER A 170 -21.80 17.55 -18.74
C SER A 170 -21.51 17.36 -17.25
N ILE A 171 -20.79 18.30 -16.62
CA ILE A 171 -20.39 18.29 -15.20
C ILE A 171 -21.32 19.16 -14.33
N LYS A 172 -22.34 19.80 -14.92
CA LYS A 172 -23.44 20.48 -14.19
C LYS A 172 -24.66 19.59 -14.04
#